data_AF-A0A7J6SBC7-F1
#
_entry.id   AF-A0A7J6SBC7-F1
#
_cell.length_a   1.000
_cell.length_b   1.000
_cell.length_c   1.000
_cell.angle_alpha   90.00
_cell.angle_beta   90.00
_cell.angle_gamma   90.00
#
_symmetry.space_group_name_H-M   'P 1'
#
loop_
_entity.id
_entity.type
_entity.pdbx_description
1 polymer ?
#
loop_
_entity_poly.entity_id
_entity_poly.type
_entity_poly.pdbx_seq_one_letter_code
_entity_poly.pdbx_strand_id
1 'polypeptide(L)'
;MIDKALDAITEITVPAEWKNLSDRMLNYEQTYDKAIGVLAKNKAYHMNAAEFTKNIQAPIALLKGDDIPVSAFASDELVGGKVPLGTSKVEKRGVALEVPEVDMDKCTQCNTCAMSCPHAVIRPFLLSQYEVDNKPAAFDARPAKGGAEVAGLHYRIQVSPYDCTGCEVCVNACPDNALSMKHLSEVREASGKNWEYAMGLPDRSSRFDTTSLKGSQFHQPLLEFHGACAGCGETPYVRLLTQMFGDRMMIANATGCSSIWGAPYSSTPYTTTRDGRGPAWANSLFEDAAEFGMGMAVTTAVRRKALRARVQEMLLEGKDSPMSAELYTQLNQWVENFSNPKV
;
A
#
# COMPACT_ATOMS: atom_id res chain seq x y z
N MET A 1 30.84 -29.09 -15.71
CA MET A 1 29.51 -28.84 -15.08
C MET A 1 28.44 -29.70 -15.75
N ILE A 2 28.48 -29.86 -17.08
CA ILE A 2 27.62 -30.79 -17.84
C ILE A 2 27.85 -32.26 -17.43
N ASP A 3 29.10 -32.73 -17.35
CA ASP A 3 29.37 -34.15 -17.01
C ASP A 3 28.85 -34.53 -15.61
N LYS A 4 29.02 -33.63 -14.63
CA LYS A 4 28.44 -33.80 -13.28
C LYS A 4 26.91 -33.81 -13.29
N ALA A 5 26.26 -33.14 -14.23
CA ALA A 5 24.81 -33.16 -14.35
C ALA A 5 24.32 -34.48 -14.93
N LEU A 6 25.03 -35.05 -15.90
CA LEU A 6 24.72 -36.37 -16.46
C LEU A 6 24.78 -37.47 -15.39
N ASP A 7 25.80 -37.42 -14.54
CA ASP A 7 25.95 -38.37 -13.42
C ASP A 7 24.93 -38.15 -12.28
N ALA A 8 24.36 -36.94 -12.18
CA ALA A 8 23.41 -36.58 -11.13
C ALA A 8 21.93 -36.81 -11.51
N ILE A 9 21.63 -37.09 -12.79
CA ILE A 9 20.28 -37.44 -13.22
C ILE A 9 19.96 -38.85 -12.73
N THR A 10 19.00 -38.94 -11.82
CA THR A 10 18.54 -40.20 -11.23
C THR A 10 17.07 -40.39 -11.53
N GLU A 11 16.70 -41.60 -11.96
CA GLU A 11 15.29 -41.96 -12.11
C GLU A 11 14.65 -42.06 -10.72
N ILE A 12 13.53 -41.35 -10.53
CA ILE A 12 12.72 -41.49 -9.32
C ILE A 12 11.65 -42.53 -9.59
N THR A 13 11.79 -43.72 -9.00
CA THR A 13 10.74 -44.74 -9.04
C THR A 13 9.55 -44.28 -8.21
N VAL A 14 8.47 -43.90 -8.89
CA VAL A 14 7.25 -43.42 -8.24
C VAL A 14 6.49 -44.60 -7.62
N PRO A 15 6.20 -44.59 -6.31
CA PRO A 15 5.46 -45.67 -5.66
C PRO A 15 4.00 -45.76 -6.15
N ALA A 16 3.48 -46.97 -6.31
CA ALA A 16 2.14 -47.20 -6.85
C ALA A 16 1.01 -46.64 -5.95
N GLU A 17 1.28 -46.50 -4.66
CA GLU A 17 0.40 -45.90 -3.66
C GLU A 17 0.17 -44.39 -3.88
N TRP A 18 1.03 -43.70 -4.64
CA TRP A 18 0.85 -42.28 -4.94
C TRP A 18 -0.47 -41.99 -5.67
N LYS A 19 -1.00 -42.96 -6.42
CA LYS A 19 -2.31 -42.86 -7.09
C LYS A 19 -3.48 -42.69 -6.11
N ASN A 20 -3.28 -43.01 -4.82
CA ASN A 20 -4.29 -42.98 -3.78
C ASN A 20 -4.01 -41.89 -2.71
N LEU A 21 -3.04 -41.00 -2.93
CA LEU A 21 -2.78 -39.91 -2.01
C LEU A 21 -3.98 -38.95 -1.96
N SER A 22 -4.28 -38.45 -0.77
CA SER A 22 -5.39 -37.50 -0.58
C SER A 22 -5.00 -36.10 -1.03
N ASP A 23 -5.93 -35.38 -1.65
CA ASP A 23 -5.79 -33.96 -2.00
C ASP A 23 -5.69 -33.01 -0.79
N ARG A 24 -5.90 -33.54 0.42
CA ARG A 24 -5.84 -32.79 1.69
C ARG A 24 -4.50 -32.06 1.93
N MET A 25 -3.43 -32.42 1.22
CA MET A 25 -2.12 -31.77 1.32
C MET A 25 -1.99 -30.49 0.48
N LEU A 26 -3.02 -30.09 -0.29
CA LEU A 26 -3.03 -28.85 -1.05
C LEU A 26 -3.32 -27.65 -0.13
N ASN A 27 -2.33 -27.26 0.69
CA ASN A 27 -2.34 -26.06 1.56
C ASN A 27 -2.51 -24.72 0.79
N TYR A 28 -2.55 -24.76 -0.54
CA TYR A 28 -2.49 -23.56 -1.38
C TYR A 28 -3.78 -22.73 -1.33
N GLU A 29 -4.96 -23.37 -1.33
CA GLU A 29 -6.26 -22.67 -1.27
C GLU A 29 -6.42 -21.89 0.06
N GLN A 30 -5.88 -22.42 1.17
CA GLN A 30 -5.95 -21.78 2.49
C GLN A 30 -5.22 -20.43 2.57
N THR A 31 -4.22 -20.20 1.72
CA THR A 31 -3.41 -18.97 1.73
C THR A 31 -4.19 -17.80 1.14
N TYR A 32 -4.96 -18.04 0.06
CA TYR A 32 -5.85 -17.03 -0.52
C TYR A 32 -7.05 -16.73 0.38
N ASP A 33 -7.61 -17.73 1.06
CA ASP A 33 -8.71 -17.52 2.03
C ASP A 33 -8.30 -16.60 3.19
N LYS A 34 -7.08 -16.78 3.74
CA LYS A 34 -6.52 -15.87 4.76
C LYS A 34 -6.36 -14.45 4.20
N ALA A 35 -5.90 -14.32 2.96
CA ALA A 35 -5.66 -13.03 2.31
C ALA A 35 -6.96 -12.27 2.00
N ILE A 36 -8.03 -12.96 1.59
CA ILE A 36 -9.38 -12.41 1.40
C ILE A 36 -9.91 -11.81 2.71
N GLY A 37 -9.68 -12.48 3.85
CA GLY A 37 -10.07 -11.98 5.17
C GLY A 37 -9.41 -10.64 5.56
N VAL A 38 -8.23 -10.32 5.02
CA VAL A 38 -7.54 -9.03 5.23
C VAL A 38 -8.18 -7.93 4.39
N LEU A 39 -8.62 -8.24 3.17
CA LEU A 39 -9.31 -7.29 2.29
C LEU A 39 -10.71 -6.96 2.79
N ALA A 40 -11.46 -7.97 3.25
CA ALA A 40 -12.84 -7.80 3.74
C ALA A 40 -12.95 -6.87 4.97
N LYS A 41 -11.85 -6.65 5.70
CA LYS A 41 -11.78 -5.71 6.84
C LYS A 41 -11.59 -4.25 6.41
N ASN A 42 -11.19 -3.99 5.17
CA ASN A 42 -11.13 -2.62 4.66
C ASN A 42 -12.52 -2.19 4.19
N LYS A 43 -13.11 -1.23 4.89
CA LYS A 43 -14.32 -0.53 4.43
C LYS A 43 -13.95 0.43 3.30
N ALA A 44 -13.51 -0.08 2.15
CA ALA A 44 -13.36 0.76 0.96
C ALA A 44 -14.76 1.14 0.45
N TYR A 45 -15.02 2.43 0.33
CA TYR A 45 -16.36 2.99 0.18
C TYR A 45 -17.01 2.76 -1.19
N HIS A 46 -16.29 2.19 -2.16
CA HIS A 46 -16.69 2.28 -3.57
C HIS A 46 -16.52 1.02 -4.44
N MET A 47 -15.73 0.01 -4.02
CA MET A 47 -15.58 -1.25 -4.77
C MET A 47 -15.23 -2.42 -3.84
N ASN A 48 -15.84 -3.60 -4.06
CA ASN A 48 -15.59 -4.78 -3.22
C ASN A 48 -14.26 -5.48 -3.59
N ALA A 49 -13.15 -4.98 -3.06
CA ALA A 49 -11.81 -5.55 -3.28
C ALA A 49 -11.71 -7.03 -2.88
N ALA A 50 -12.42 -7.48 -1.85
CA ALA A 50 -12.37 -8.87 -1.40
C ALA A 50 -13.03 -9.82 -2.41
N GLU A 51 -14.18 -9.43 -2.94
CA GLU A 51 -14.88 -10.19 -3.98
C GLU A 51 -14.13 -10.19 -5.31
N PHE A 52 -13.60 -9.02 -5.70
CA PHE A 52 -12.71 -8.92 -6.87
C PHE A 52 -11.49 -9.83 -6.72
N THR A 53 -10.84 -9.84 -5.56
CA THR A 53 -9.68 -10.70 -5.33
C THR A 53 -10.05 -12.18 -5.41
N LYS A 54 -11.18 -12.58 -4.81
CA LYS A 54 -11.64 -13.97 -4.82
C LYS A 54 -11.98 -14.46 -6.23
N ASN A 55 -12.72 -13.64 -6.98
CA ASN A 55 -13.36 -14.07 -8.23
C ASN A 55 -12.53 -13.74 -9.48
N ILE A 56 -11.59 -12.79 -9.40
CA ILE A 56 -10.81 -12.32 -10.55
C ILE A 56 -9.29 -12.43 -10.29
N GLN A 57 -8.77 -11.79 -9.25
CA GLN A 57 -7.32 -11.75 -9.02
C GLN A 57 -6.72 -13.14 -8.73
N ALA A 58 -7.33 -13.90 -7.82
CA ALA A 58 -6.82 -15.20 -7.41
C ALA A 58 -6.83 -16.22 -8.57
N PRO A 59 -7.92 -16.35 -9.37
CA PRO A 59 -7.88 -17.17 -10.58
C PRO A 59 -6.81 -16.74 -11.59
N ILE A 60 -6.62 -15.44 -11.83
CA ILE A 60 -5.56 -14.93 -12.72
C ILE A 60 -4.17 -15.36 -12.21
N ALA A 61 -3.90 -15.15 -10.92
CA ALA A 61 -2.63 -15.52 -10.30
C ALA A 61 -2.38 -17.04 -10.31
N LEU A 62 -3.46 -17.83 -10.36
CA LEU A 62 -3.46 -19.29 -10.46
C LEU A 62 -3.39 -19.82 -11.90
N LEU A 63 -3.19 -18.94 -12.89
CA LEU A 63 -3.20 -19.29 -14.32
C LEU A 63 -4.54 -19.87 -14.79
N LYS A 64 -5.65 -19.47 -14.15
CA LYS A 64 -7.04 -19.81 -14.50
C LYS A 64 -7.83 -18.58 -14.96
N GLY A 65 -7.14 -17.59 -15.52
CA GLY A 65 -7.76 -16.34 -15.96
C GLY A 65 -8.76 -16.54 -17.11
N ASP A 66 -8.45 -17.46 -18.03
CA ASP A 66 -9.31 -17.80 -19.18
C ASP A 66 -10.64 -18.47 -18.76
N ASP A 67 -10.70 -19.07 -17.58
CA ASP A 67 -11.91 -19.71 -17.04
C ASP A 67 -12.91 -18.70 -16.45
N ILE A 68 -12.50 -17.43 -16.29
CA ILE A 68 -13.36 -16.40 -15.68
C ILE A 68 -14.46 -16.01 -16.68
N PRO A 69 -15.74 -16.20 -16.34
CA PRO A 69 -16.82 -15.85 -17.26
C PRO A 69 -16.93 -14.34 -17.43
N VAL A 70 -17.39 -13.88 -18.60
CA VAL A 70 -17.62 -12.45 -18.89
C VAL A 70 -18.52 -11.79 -17.83
N SER A 71 -19.47 -12.53 -17.26
CA SER A 71 -20.37 -12.05 -16.21
C SER A 71 -19.64 -11.62 -14.93
N ALA A 72 -18.43 -12.13 -14.66
CA ALA A 72 -17.63 -11.71 -13.51
C ALA A 72 -17.19 -10.23 -13.60
N PHE A 73 -17.19 -9.65 -14.81
CA PHE A 73 -16.79 -8.27 -15.08
C PHE A 73 -18.00 -7.34 -15.28
N ALA A 74 -19.23 -7.85 -15.17
CA ALA A 74 -20.45 -7.14 -15.55
C ALA A 74 -21.05 -6.25 -14.45
N SER A 75 -20.51 -6.27 -13.22
CA SER A 75 -20.97 -5.40 -12.13
C SER A 75 -20.69 -3.93 -12.44
N ASP A 76 -21.58 -3.01 -12.07
CA ASP A 76 -21.43 -1.55 -12.26
C ASP A 76 -20.09 -0.99 -11.74
N GLU A 77 -19.51 -1.63 -10.72
CA GLU A 77 -18.21 -1.29 -10.14
C GLU A 77 -17.05 -1.53 -11.11
N LEU A 78 -17.12 -2.58 -11.95
CA LEU A 78 -16.06 -3.02 -12.87
C LEU A 78 -16.30 -2.57 -14.32
N VAL A 79 -17.52 -2.13 -14.65
CA VAL A 79 -17.87 -1.61 -15.98
C VAL A 79 -16.92 -0.48 -16.40
N GLY A 80 -16.41 -0.59 -17.63
CA GLY A 80 -15.41 0.33 -18.17
C GLY A 80 -13.97 -0.02 -17.79
N GLY A 81 -13.71 -1.22 -17.25
CA GLY A 81 -12.37 -1.69 -16.92
C GLY A 81 -11.83 -1.14 -15.59
N LYS A 82 -12.72 -0.67 -14.71
CA LYS A 82 -12.36 -0.20 -13.38
C LYS A 82 -11.92 -1.38 -12.50
N VAL A 83 -10.93 -1.13 -11.64
CA VAL A 83 -10.35 -2.14 -10.75
C VAL A 83 -10.25 -1.53 -9.35
N PRO A 84 -10.56 -2.29 -8.28
CA PRO A 84 -10.43 -1.76 -6.92
C PRO A 84 -8.96 -1.49 -6.57
N LEU A 85 -8.74 -0.46 -5.76
CA LEU A 85 -7.43 -0.11 -5.23
C LEU A 85 -6.95 -1.12 -4.17
N GLY A 86 -5.63 -1.26 -4.04
CA GLY A 86 -4.95 -1.93 -2.95
C GLY A 86 -4.93 -3.45 -3.05
N THR A 87 -5.20 -4.04 -4.20
CA THR A 87 -5.21 -5.50 -4.35
C THR A 87 -3.80 -6.11 -4.34
N SER A 88 -2.73 -5.34 -4.51
CA SER A 88 -1.34 -5.85 -4.37
C SER A 88 -1.04 -6.39 -2.96
N LYS A 89 -1.73 -5.88 -1.91
CA LYS A 89 -1.43 -6.20 -0.51
C LYS A 89 -1.59 -7.67 -0.15
N VAL A 90 -2.36 -8.42 -0.94
CA VAL A 90 -2.64 -9.85 -0.73
C VAL A 90 -1.67 -10.79 -1.44
N GLU A 91 -0.86 -10.29 -2.37
CA GLU A 91 -0.03 -11.14 -3.22
C GLU A 91 1.08 -11.86 -2.45
N LYS A 92 1.76 -11.14 -1.54
CA LYS A 92 2.75 -11.69 -0.59
C LYS A 92 3.74 -12.66 -1.29
N ARG A 93 4.27 -12.22 -2.43
CA ARG A 93 4.95 -13.05 -3.44
C ARG A 93 6.16 -13.84 -2.89
N GLY A 94 6.86 -13.31 -1.89
CA GLY A 94 7.97 -13.99 -1.22
C GLY A 94 9.15 -14.32 -2.15
N VAL A 95 9.45 -13.44 -3.10
CA VAL A 95 10.42 -13.70 -4.18
C VAL A 95 11.87 -13.39 -3.82
N ALA A 96 12.12 -12.68 -2.73
CA ALA A 96 13.47 -12.31 -2.32
C ALA A 96 14.24 -13.52 -1.77
N LEU A 97 15.51 -13.66 -2.18
CA LEU A 97 16.43 -14.63 -1.56
C LEU A 97 16.81 -14.19 -0.13
N GLU A 98 17.11 -12.90 0.01
CA GLU A 98 17.45 -12.26 1.27
C GLU A 98 16.60 -11.01 1.50
N VAL A 99 16.30 -10.72 2.75
CA VAL A 99 15.54 -9.53 3.17
C VAL A 99 16.31 -8.80 4.27
N PRO A 100 16.13 -7.48 4.41
CA PRO A 100 16.80 -6.72 5.45
C PRO A 100 16.27 -7.11 6.83
N GLU A 101 17.18 -7.41 7.74
CA GLU A 101 16.93 -7.49 9.18
C GLU A 101 17.55 -6.26 9.85
N VAL A 102 16.80 -5.65 10.77
CA VAL A 102 17.22 -4.45 11.47
C VAL A 102 17.77 -4.77 12.85
N ASP A 103 18.93 -4.22 13.14
CA ASP A 103 19.54 -4.09 14.45
C ASP A 103 19.06 -2.80 15.12
N MET A 104 18.14 -2.94 16.08
CA MET A 104 17.54 -1.79 16.76
C MET A 104 18.48 -1.10 17.74
N ASP A 105 19.57 -1.74 18.16
CA ASP A 105 20.59 -1.11 19.00
C ASP A 105 21.41 -0.07 18.21
N LYS A 106 21.60 -0.30 16.90
CA LYS A 106 22.25 0.65 15.99
C LYS A 106 21.30 1.68 15.38
N CYS A 107 20.00 1.41 15.35
CA CYS A 107 19.03 2.26 14.68
C CYS A 107 18.90 3.65 15.35
N THR A 108 19.13 4.71 14.57
CA THR A 108 18.95 6.11 15.00
C THR A 108 17.54 6.66 14.78
N GLN A 109 16.63 5.86 14.21
CA GLN A 109 15.22 6.22 13.96
C GLN A 109 15.07 7.41 12.98
N CYS A 110 15.90 7.44 11.94
CA CYS A 110 15.94 8.50 10.93
C CYS A 110 14.92 8.33 9.78
N ASN A 111 14.36 7.13 9.61
CA ASN A 111 13.46 6.73 8.53
C ASN A 111 14.04 6.77 7.09
N THR A 112 15.36 6.95 6.92
CA THR A 112 16.00 6.95 5.59
C THR A 112 15.76 5.65 4.82
N CYS A 113 15.80 4.50 5.50
CA CYS A 113 15.54 3.20 4.91
C CYS A 113 14.10 3.04 4.39
N ALA A 114 13.11 3.64 5.08
CA ALA A 114 11.73 3.70 4.60
C ALA A 114 11.61 4.64 3.40
N MET A 115 12.27 5.80 3.47
CA MET A 115 12.30 6.78 2.38
C MET A 115 12.87 6.20 1.08
N SER A 116 13.97 5.46 1.16
CA SER A 116 14.65 4.91 -0.02
C SER A 116 13.99 3.65 -0.59
N CYS A 117 13.10 3.01 0.17
CA CYS A 117 12.49 1.77 -0.27
C CYS A 117 11.57 1.98 -1.50
N PRO A 118 11.82 1.28 -2.61
CA PRO A 118 10.95 1.37 -3.78
C PRO A 118 9.58 0.75 -3.56
N HIS A 119 9.50 -0.40 -2.90
CA HIS A 119 8.26 -1.19 -2.80
C HIS A 119 7.42 -0.92 -1.55
N ALA A 120 7.77 0.07 -0.73
CA ALA A 120 7.14 0.37 0.56
C ALA A 120 7.17 -0.81 1.56
N VAL A 121 8.22 -1.63 1.56
CA VAL A 121 8.29 -2.88 2.35
C VAL A 121 8.98 -2.71 3.70
N ILE A 122 9.60 -1.56 3.98
CA ILE A 122 10.19 -1.24 5.27
C ILE A 122 9.57 0.08 5.75
N ARG A 123 8.90 0.04 6.90
CA ARG A 123 8.09 1.17 7.40
C ARG A 123 8.33 1.43 8.88
N PRO A 124 8.27 2.69 9.31
CA PRO A 124 8.36 3.04 10.72
C PRO A 124 6.98 2.98 11.39
N PHE A 125 6.96 2.49 12.62
CA PHE A 125 5.78 2.36 13.45
C PHE A 125 6.04 2.95 14.82
N LEU A 126 4.99 3.55 15.40
CA LEU A 126 5.01 4.08 16.75
C LEU A 126 4.01 3.33 17.61
N LEU A 127 4.44 3.01 18.83
CA LEU A 127 3.70 2.20 19.78
C LEU A 127 3.54 2.96 21.10
N SER A 128 2.35 2.89 21.67
CA SER A 128 2.10 3.20 23.08
C SER A 128 2.66 2.10 23.98
N GLN A 129 2.76 2.35 25.29
CA GLN A 129 3.20 1.31 26.24
C GLN A 129 2.32 0.06 26.18
N TYR A 130 0.99 0.22 26.12
CA TYR A 130 0.06 -0.90 25.98
C TYR A 130 0.36 -1.78 24.75
N GLU A 131 0.70 -1.16 23.61
CA GLU A 131 1.07 -1.90 22.40
C GLU A 131 2.48 -2.51 22.50
N VAL A 132 3.37 -1.98 23.33
CA VAL A 132 4.64 -2.64 23.62
C VAL A 132 4.42 -3.89 24.48
N ASP A 133 3.51 -3.82 25.45
CA ASP A 133 3.24 -4.93 26.37
C ASP A 133 2.53 -6.11 25.66
N ASN A 134 1.84 -5.84 24.54
CA ASN A 134 1.10 -6.84 23.75
C ASN A 134 1.82 -7.27 22.44
N LYS A 135 3.06 -6.82 22.22
CA LYS A 135 3.81 -7.12 20.99
C LYS A 135 4.26 -8.60 20.94
N PRO A 136 4.46 -9.17 19.73
CA PRO A 136 5.13 -10.45 19.59
C PRO A 136 6.53 -10.43 20.24
N ALA A 137 6.99 -11.58 20.77
CA ALA A 137 8.28 -11.66 21.47
C ALA A 137 9.46 -11.13 20.63
N ALA A 138 9.47 -11.43 19.32
CA ALA A 138 10.50 -11.00 18.38
C ALA A 138 10.34 -9.56 17.86
N PHE A 139 9.33 -8.81 18.31
CA PHE A 139 9.09 -7.44 17.89
C PHE A 139 9.95 -6.48 18.73
N ASP A 140 11.19 -6.24 18.34
CA ASP A 140 12.09 -5.35 19.10
C ASP A 140 11.73 -3.87 18.89
N ALA A 141 10.96 -3.30 19.81
CA ALA A 141 10.59 -1.88 19.83
C ALA A 141 11.42 -1.15 20.90
N ARG A 142 11.92 0.04 20.57
CA ARG A 142 12.78 0.86 21.46
C ARG A 142 12.12 2.20 21.78
N PRO A 143 12.47 2.89 22.87
CA PRO A 143 11.95 4.23 23.14
C PRO A 143 12.14 5.16 21.94
N ALA A 144 11.09 5.87 21.55
CA ALA A 144 11.14 6.76 20.41
C ALA A 144 12.00 7.99 20.71
N LYS A 145 12.90 8.34 19.80
CA LYS A 145 13.82 9.49 19.88
C LYS A 145 13.26 10.63 19.03
N GLY A 146 13.04 11.80 19.63
CA GLY A 146 12.50 12.97 18.94
C GLY A 146 11.91 14.00 19.91
N GLY A 147 11.06 14.88 19.38
CA GLY A 147 10.39 15.93 20.15
C GLY A 147 9.07 15.47 20.77
N ALA A 148 8.20 16.44 21.05
CA ALA A 148 6.90 16.21 21.69
C ALA A 148 5.99 15.26 20.89
N GLU A 149 6.18 15.17 19.57
CA GLU A 149 5.41 14.32 18.67
C GLU A 149 5.57 12.81 18.96
N VAL A 150 6.70 12.39 19.53
CA VAL A 150 7.00 10.99 19.89
C VAL A 150 7.14 10.76 21.40
N ALA A 151 6.92 11.79 22.23
CA ALA A 151 7.10 11.69 23.67
C ALA A 151 6.24 10.56 24.29
N GLY A 152 6.88 9.68 25.06
CA GLY A 152 6.23 8.53 25.70
C GLY A 152 5.86 7.37 24.75
N LEU A 153 6.27 7.44 23.48
CA LEU A 153 6.06 6.36 22.50
C LEU A 153 7.32 5.51 22.33
N HIS A 154 7.14 4.34 21.74
CA HIS A 154 8.19 3.45 21.27
C HIS A 154 8.19 3.41 19.74
N TYR A 155 9.34 3.15 19.16
CA TYR A 155 9.60 3.12 17.75
C TYR A 155 10.05 1.71 17.33
N ARG A 156 9.55 1.28 16.17
CA ARG A 156 9.99 0.09 15.45
C ARG A 156 10.05 0.43 13.96
N ILE A 157 11.17 0.14 13.29
CA ILE A 157 11.18 0.01 11.83
C ILE A 157 10.96 -1.46 11.49
N GLN A 158 9.92 -1.78 10.71
CA GLN A 158 9.53 -3.18 10.44
C GLN A 158 9.52 -3.45 8.94
N VAL A 159 9.99 -4.63 8.56
CA VAL A 159 10.09 -5.11 7.18
C VAL A 159 8.95 -6.07 6.90
N SER A 160 8.33 -5.98 5.73
CA SER A 160 7.46 -7.01 5.17
C SER A 160 8.31 -8.03 4.42
N PRO A 161 8.55 -9.23 4.97
CA PRO A 161 9.44 -10.19 4.33
C PRO A 161 8.88 -10.73 3.01
N TYR A 162 7.55 -10.87 2.91
CA TYR A 162 6.89 -11.47 1.75
C TYR A 162 6.64 -10.49 0.60
N ASP A 163 6.77 -9.18 0.83
CA ASP A 163 6.66 -8.19 -0.24
C ASP A 163 8.04 -7.66 -0.66
N CYS A 164 9.09 -7.90 0.14
CA CYS A 164 10.45 -7.47 -0.16
C CYS A 164 10.97 -8.15 -1.44
N THR A 165 11.76 -7.39 -2.20
CA THR A 165 12.41 -7.82 -3.45
C THR A 165 13.90 -8.05 -3.30
N GLY A 166 14.47 -7.88 -2.09
CA GLY A 166 15.89 -8.13 -1.83
C GLY A 166 16.85 -7.13 -2.47
N CYS A 167 16.40 -5.93 -2.84
CA CYS A 167 17.19 -4.96 -3.61
C CYS A 167 18.31 -4.22 -2.85
N GLU A 168 18.45 -4.43 -1.54
CA GLU A 168 19.49 -3.84 -0.68
C GLU A 168 19.52 -2.29 -0.57
N VAL A 169 18.68 -1.55 -1.30
CA VAL A 169 18.67 -0.07 -1.30
C VAL A 169 18.54 0.50 0.12
N CYS A 170 17.70 -0.09 0.96
CA CYS A 170 17.53 0.36 2.34
C CYS A 170 18.74 0.08 3.24
N VAL A 171 19.47 -1.02 2.99
CA VAL A 171 20.72 -1.36 3.68
C VAL A 171 21.79 -0.35 3.32
N ASN A 172 21.98 -0.12 2.01
CA ASN A 172 22.99 0.80 1.49
C ASN A 172 22.71 2.27 1.83
N ALA A 173 21.43 2.64 1.97
CA ALA A 173 21.03 3.98 2.39
C ALA A 173 21.10 4.20 3.91
N CYS A 174 21.33 3.16 4.72
CA CYS A 174 21.36 3.29 6.17
C CYS A 174 22.64 3.98 6.63
N PRO A 175 22.58 5.17 7.24
CA PRO A 175 23.79 5.89 7.65
C PRO A 175 24.53 5.22 8.82
N ASP A 176 23.84 4.36 9.58
CA ASP A 176 24.35 3.78 10.83
C ASP A 176 24.65 2.28 10.73
N ASN A 177 24.57 1.68 9.53
CA ASN A 177 24.74 0.24 9.31
C ASN A 177 23.86 -0.62 10.24
N ALA A 178 22.63 -0.15 10.48
CA ALA A 178 21.63 -0.80 11.34
C ALA A 178 20.82 -1.88 10.60
N LEU A 179 21.08 -2.12 9.32
CA LEU A 179 20.39 -3.10 8.50
C LEU A 179 21.42 -4.07 7.90
N SER A 180 21.07 -5.35 7.84
CA SER A 180 21.88 -6.38 7.17
C SER A 180 20.97 -7.35 6.43
N MET A 181 21.44 -7.89 5.30
CA MET A 181 20.68 -8.89 4.55
C MET A 181 20.73 -10.25 5.25
N LYS A 182 19.59 -10.94 5.27
CA LYS A 182 19.42 -12.28 5.83
C LYS A 182 18.60 -13.14 4.90
N HIS A 183 18.91 -14.42 4.80
CA HIS A 183 18.11 -15.35 4.03
C HIS A 183 16.65 -15.34 4.48
N LEU A 184 15.74 -15.22 3.51
CA LEU A 184 14.30 -15.15 3.77
C LEU A 184 13.82 -16.35 4.59
N SER A 185 14.35 -17.54 4.34
CA SER A 185 14.01 -18.77 5.08
C SER A 185 14.28 -18.68 6.59
N GLU A 186 15.26 -17.89 7.01
CA GLU A 186 15.63 -17.75 8.41
C GLU A 186 14.69 -16.81 9.17
N VAL A 187 14.18 -15.77 8.49
CA VAL A 187 13.49 -14.65 9.15
C VAL A 187 12.01 -14.53 8.80
N ARG A 188 11.52 -15.17 7.73
CA ARG A 188 10.16 -14.96 7.19
C ARG A 188 9.04 -15.18 8.21
N GLU A 189 9.15 -16.19 9.07
CA GLU A 189 8.11 -16.52 10.04
C GLU A 189 7.99 -15.45 11.14
N ALA A 190 9.11 -15.08 11.75
CA ALA A 190 9.14 -14.08 12.82
C ALA A 190 8.83 -12.68 12.26
N SER A 191 9.48 -12.30 11.17
CA SER A 191 9.29 -11.00 10.52
C SER A 191 7.89 -10.86 9.93
N GLY A 192 7.28 -11.94 9.44
CA GLY A 192 5.91 -11.97 8.95
C GLY A 192 4.89 -11.68 10.05
N LYS A 193 5.01 -12.36 11.21
CA LYS A 193 4.17 -12.08 12.40
C LYS A 193 4.36 -10.67 12.92
N ASN A 194 5.60 -10.19 12.94
CA ASN A 194 5.91 -8.82 13.33
C ASN A 194 5.28 -7.80 12.37
N TRP A 195 5.31 -8.06 11.05
CA TRP A 195 4.66 -7.21 10.05
C TRP A 195 3.14 -7.19 10.22
N GLU A 196 2.51 -8.35 10.41
CA GLU A 196 1.07 -8.45 10.68
C GLU A 196 0.67 -7.64 11.93
N TYR A 197 1.46 -7.73 13.00
CA TYR A 197 1.26 -6.92 14.21
C TYR A 197 1.39 -5.41 13.93
N ALA A 198 2.47 -5.01 13.24
CA ALA A 198 2.74 -3.61 12.92
C ALA A 198 1.61 -2.96 12.11
N MET A 199 1.08 -3.67 11.12
CA MET A 199 -0.03 -3.19 10.29
C MET A 199 -1.35 -3.04 11.07
N GLY A 200 -1.48 -3.71 12.21
CA GLY A 200 -2.61 -3.56 13.13
C GLY A 200 -2.55 -2.34 14.04
N LEU A 201 -1.40 -1.66 14.13
CA LEU A 201 -1.21 -0.49 15.01
C LEU A 201 -2.05 0.71 14.54
N PRO A 202 -2.58 1.53 15.46
CA PRO A 202 -3.39 2.69 15.11
C PRO A 202 -2.54 3.76 14.42
N ASP A 203 -3.19 4.57 13.60
CA ASP A 203 -2.53 5.63 12.86
C ASP A 203 -2.18 6.79 13.80
N ARG A 204 -0.92 7.22 13.74
CA ARG A 204 -0.37 8.35 14.52
C ARG A 204 0.30 9.39 13.60
N SER A 205 0.11 9.27 12.28
CA SER A 205 0.71 10.11 11.25
C SER A 205 0.37 11.60 11.41
N SER A 206 -0.82 11.92 11.93
CA SER A 206 -1.29 13.29 12.18
C SER A 206 -0.41 14.11 13.14
N ARG A 207 0.50 13.44 13.87
CA ARG A 207 1.49 14.08 14.74
C ARG A 207 2.70 14.66 13.98
N PHE A 208 2.83 14.35 12.69
CA PHE A 208 4.03 14.62 11.91
C PHE A 208 3.76 15.50 10.69
N ASP A 209 4.69 16.41 10.42
CA ASP A 209 4.72 17.19 9.19
C ASP A 209 5.12 16.31 8.00
N THR A 210 4.28 16.31 6.96
CA THR A 210 4.50 15.60 5.69
C THR A 210 5.68 16.14 4.89
N THR A 211 6.17 17.35 5.19
CA THR A 211 7.29 17.97 4.46
C THR A 211 8.67 17.61 5.02
N SER A 212 8.74 17.01 6.21
CA SER A 212 10.00 16.55 6.79
C SER A 212 10.35 15.13 6.33
N LEU A 213 11.64 14.82 6.16
CA LEU A 213 12.07 13.47 5.76
C LEU A 213 11.56 12.43 6.76
N LYS A 214 11.80 12.63 8.06
CA LYS A 214 11.37 11.69 9.09
C LYS A 214 9.85 11.61 9.19
N GLY A 215 9.17 12.75 9.22
CA GLY A 215 7.73 12.86 9.41
C GLY A 215 6.93 12.25 8.25
N SER A 216 7.31 12.55 7.00
CA SER A 216 6.66 11.98 5.81
C SER A 216 6.59 10.46 5.82
N GLN A 217 7.58 9.79 6.42
CA GLN A 217 7.63 8.32 6.45
C GLN A 217 6.72 7.70 7.51
N PHE A 218 6.20 8.46 8.47
CA PHE A 218 5.14 8.00 9.37
C PHE A 218 3.74 8.07 8.74
N HIS A 219 3.57 8.80 7.64
CA HIS A 219 2.34 8.78 6.86
C HIS A 219 2.26 7.49 6.05
N GLN A 220 1.06 6.92 5.95
CA GLN A 220 0.83 5.69 5.21
C GLN A 220 1.22 5.90 3.73
N PRO A 221 2.10 5.06 3.15
CA PRO A 221 2.31 5.07 1.70
C PRO A 221 1.05 4.56 1.00
N LEU A 222 0.53 5.31 0.03
CA LEU A 222 -0.62 4.89 -0.77
C LEU A 222 -0.23 4.32 -2.14
N LEU A 223 1.04 3.98 -2.30
CA LEU A 223 1.59 3.15 -3.36
C LEU A 223 2.46 2.06 -2.68
N GLU A 224 2.06 0.81 -2.77
CA GLU A 224 2.72 -0.31 -2.10
C GLU A 224 2.72 -1.61 -2.91
N PHE A 225 3.81 -2.37 -2.80
CA PHE A 225 3.92 -3.74 -3.31
C PHE A 225 3.70 -3.91 -4.83
N HIS A 226 4.02 -2.88 -5.61
CA HIS A 226 3.91 -2.89 -7.08
C HIS A 226 4.86 -3.89 -7.76
N GLY A 227 4.58 -4.19 -9.04
CA GLY A 227 5.37 -5.08 -9.88
C GLY A 227 6.71 -4.54 -10.42
N ALA A 228 7.14 -3.32 -10.05
CA ALA A 228 8.41 -2.76 -10.52
C ALA A 228 9.64 -3.61 -10.11
N CYS A 229 10.75 -3.45 -10.86
CA CYS A 229 12.01 -4.14 -10.62
C CYS A 229 12.56 -3.94 -9.20
N ALA A 230 13.34 -4.91 -8.70
CA ALA A 230 14.12 -4.76 -7.48
C ALA A 230 15.05 -3.53 -7.60
N GLY A 231 14.91 -2.55 -6.70
CA GLY A 231 15.73 -1.33 -6.74
C GLY A 231 15.28 -0.29 -7.77
N CYS A 232 14.03 -0.35 -8.24
CA CYS A 232 13.49 0.63 -9.19
C CYS A 232 13.68 2.08 -8.70
N GLY A 233 14.19 2.94 -9.57
CA GLY A 233 14.44 4.35 -9.27
C GLY A 233 13.21 5.26 -9.36
N GLU A 234 12.07 4.79 -9.91
CA GLU A 234 10.88 5.64 -10.11
C GLU A 234 10.00 5.69 -8.86
N THR A 235 9.76 4.53 -8.25
CA THR A 235 8.68 4.34 -7.28
C THR A 235 8.89 5.01 -5.91
N PRO A 236 10.12 5.21 -5.38
CA PRO A 236 10.31 6.01 -4.17
C PRO A 236 9.73 7.42 -4.28
N TYR A 237 9.85 8.05 -5.46
CA TYR A 237 9.34 9.40 -5.70
C TYR A 237 7.81 9.45 -5.67
N VAL A 238 7.16 8.54 -6.41
CA VAL A 238 5.69 8.49 -6.47
C VAL A 238 5.12 8.10 -5.10
N ARG A 239 5.75 7.15 -4.40
CA ARG A 239 5.38 6.77 -3.05
C ARG A 239 5.42 7.97 -2.10
N LEU A 240 6.49 8.78 -2.13
CA LEU A 240 6.58 9.99 -1.32
C LEU A 240 5.46 10.99 -1.66
N LEU A 241 5.15 11.21 -2.94
CA LEU A 241 4.02 12.06 -3.35
C LEU A 241 2.70 11.57 -2.74
N THR A 242 2.48 10.25 -2.70
CA THR A 242 1.27 9.69 -2.08
C THR A 242 1.22 9.90 -0.57
N GLN A 243 2.37 9.90 0.12
CA GLN A 243 2.44 10.19 1.56
C GLN A 243 2.15 11.67 1.87
N MET A 244 2.47 12.57 0.93
CA MET A 244 2.27 14.00 1.11
C MET A 244 0.87 14.48 0.69
N PHE A 245 0.31 13.89 -0.37
CA PHE A 245 -0.89 14.40 -1.05
C PHE A 245 -1.91 13.32 -1.44
N GLY A 246 -1.66 12.06 -1.08
CA GLY A 246 -2.39 10.91 -1.61
C GLY A 246 -3.88 10.86 -1.24
N ASP A 247 -4.28 11.53 -0.17
CA ASP A 247 -5.67 11.62 0.28
C ASP A 247 -6.57 12.45 -0.66
N ARG A 248 -5.97 13.25 -1.56
CA ARG A 248 -6.67 14.17 -2.45
C ARG A 248 -6.05 14.31 -3.85
N MET A 249 -5.10 13.45 -4.22
CA MET A 249 -4.43 13.52 -5.52
C MET A 249 -5.19 12.77 -6.61
N MET A 250 -5.11 13.29 -7.83
CA MET A 250 -5.49 12.60 -9.06
C MET A 250 -4.23 12.38 -9.90
N ILE A 251 -4.08 11.20 -10.50
CA ILE A 251 -2.92 10.82 -11.30
C ILE A 251 -3.40 10.53 -12.73
N ALA A 252 -2.97 11.37 -13.66
CA ALA A 252 -3.01 11.09 -15.10
C ALA A 252 -1.65 10.52 -15.51
N ASN A 253 -1.59 9.20 -15.70
CA ASN A 253 -0.34 8.49 -15.95
C ASN A 253 -0.17 8.21 -17.44
N ALA A 254 0.97 8.59 -18.02
CA ALA A 254 1.34 8.17 -19.37
C ALA A 254 1.60 6.67 -19.44
N THR A 255 1.43 6.06 -20.60
CA THR A 255 1.83 4.67 -20.81
C THR A 255 3.35 4.52 -20.72
N GLY A 256 3.83 3.52 -19.98
CA GLY A 256 5.27 3.28 -19.77
C GLY A 256 5.49 2.44 -18.52
N CYS A 257 6.73 2.37 -18.01
CA CYS A 257 7.03 1.63 -16.77
C CYS A 257 6.04 1.97 -15.65
N SER A 258 5.72 3.25 -15.47
CA SER A 258 4.80 3.73 -14.45
C SER A 258 3.35 3.25 -14.59
N SER A 259 2.85 3.02 -15.81
CA SER A 259 1.54 2.38 -15.98
C SER A 259 1.61 0.88 -15.76
N ILE A 260 2.72 0.23 -16.15
CA ILE A 260 2.91 -1.22 -16.01
C ILE A 260 3.03 -1.63 -14.54
N TRP A 261 3.88 -0.96 -13.75
CA TRP A 261 3.95 -1.25 -12.33
C TRP A 261 2.82 -0.59 -11.55
N GLY A 262 2.22 0.49 -12.04
CA GLY A 262 1.21 1.29 -11.33
C GLY A 262 -0.22 0.77 -11.45
N ALA A 263 -0.55 0.03 -12.51
CA ALA A 263 -1.86 -0.59 -12.67
C ALA A 263 -1.83 -1.87 -13.53
N PRO A 264 -1.02 -2.89 -13.17
CA PRO A 264 -1.16 -4.19 -13.83
C PRO A 264 -2.56 -4.75 -13.50
N TYR A 265 -3.26 -5.24 -14.53
CA TYR A 265 -4.62 -5.72 -14.36
C TYR A 265 -4.68 -6.79 -13.25
N SER A 266 -5.69 -6.68 -12.38
CA SER A 266 -5.90 -7.47 -11.16
C SER A 266 -5.00 -7.20 -9.94
N SER A 267 -3.85 -6.54 -10.10
CA SER A 267 -2.93 -6.22 -8.99
C SER A 267 -2.66 -4.72 -8.92
N THR A 268 -3.55 -3.98 -8.27
CA THR A 268 -3.42 -2.52 -8.14
C THR A 268 -2.64 -2.15 -6.88
N PRO A 269 -1.48 -1.50 -7.00
CA PRO A 269 -0.63 -1.12 -5.87
C PRO A 269 -0.98 0.22 -5.22
N TYR A 270 -1.74 1.08 -5.91
CA TYR A 270 -2.32 2.25 -5.28
C TYR A 270 -3.40 1.79 -4.30
N THR A 271 -3.37 2.32 -3.07
CA THR A 271 -4.26 1.89 -1.97
C THR A 271 -4.95 3.10 -1.34
N THR A 272 -5.76 2.84 -0.32
CA THR A 272 -6.48 3.88 0.41
C THR A 272 -6.02 3.96 1.87
N THR A 273 -6.23 5.12 2.46
CA THR A 273 -6.21 5.34 3.91
C THR A 273 -7.36 4.58 4.58
N ARG A 274 -7.36 4.52 5.91
CA ARG A 274 -8.41 3.84 6.70
C ARG A 274 -9.81 4.42 6.51
N ASP A 275 -9.92 5.71 6.20
CA ASP A 275 -11.17 6.39 5.87
C ASP A 275 -11.56 6.26 4.38
N GLY A 276 -10.81 5.49 3.59
CA GLY A 276 -11.14 5.15 2.21
C GLY A 276 -10.70 6.17 1.16
N ARG A 277 -9.86 7.14 1.51
CA ARG A 277 -9.30 8.13 0.58
C ARG A 277 -8.00 7.63 -0.02
N GLY A 278 -7.74 7.98 -1.28
CA GLY A 278 -6.50 7.60 -1.94
C GLY A 278 -6.39 8.18 -3.34
N PRO A 279 -5.24 7.95 -4.02
CA PRO A 279 -5.01 8.50 -5.34
C PRO A 279 -6.04 7.96 -6.34
N ALA A 280 -6.77 8.86 -7.01
CA ALA A 280 -7.56 8.48 -8.18
C ALA A 280 -6.61 8.36 -9.38
N TRP A 281 -6.37 7.13 -9.83
CA TRP A 281 -5.40 6.84 -10.88
C TRP A 281 -6.09 6.50 -12.21
N ALA A 282 -5.59 7.05 -13.31
CA ALA A 282 -6.00 6.66 -14.65
C ALA A 282 -4.84 6.78 -15.64
N ASN A 283 -4.81 5.87 -16.61
CA ASN A 283 -3.95 5.92 -17.79
C ASN A 283 -4.86 6.03 -19.01
N SER A 284 -4.67 7.09 -19.79
CA SER A 284 -5.31 7.25 -21.09
C SER A 284 -4.44 6.57 -22.14
N LEU A 285 -3.59 7.31 -22.84
CA LEU A 285 -2.66 6.78 -23.83
C LEU A 285 -1.21 7.17 -23.50
N PHE A 286 -0.31 6.86 -24.42
CA PHE A 286 1.09 7.19 -24.26
C PHE A 286 1.35 8.67 -24.49
N GLU A 287 0.69 9.22 -25.50
CA GLU A 287 0.92 10.52 -26.11
C GLU A 287 0.11 11.67 -25.50
N ASP A 288 -0.91 11.39 -24.66
CA ASP A 288 -1.93 12.38 -24.25
C ASP A 288 -1.99 12.65 -22.73
N ALA A 289 -1.02 12.16 -21.95
CA ALA A 289 -1.12 12.21 -20.48
C ALA A 289 -1.25 13.63 -19.92
N ALA A 290 -0.63 14.62 -20.57
CA ALA A 290 -0.68 16.01 -20.15
C ALA A 290 -2.06 16.63 -20.41
N GLU A 291 -2.62 16.40 -21.59
CA GLU A 291 -3.95 16.84 -22.01
C GLU A 291 -5.04 16.15 -21.21
N PHE A 292 -4.87 14.85 -20.93
CA PHE A 292 -5.75 14.07 -20.07
C PHE A 292 -5.77 14.64 -18.64
N GLY A 293 -4.58 14.91 -18.08
CA GLY A 293 -4.45 15.59 -16.79
C GLY A 293 -5.04 17.00 -16.79
N MET A 294 -4.89 17.76 -17.88
CA MET A 294 -5.50 19.08 -18.05
C MET A 294 -7.03 18.97 -17.99
N GLY A 295 -7.63 17.97 -18.65
CA GLY A 295 -9.06 17.68 -18.57
C GLY A 295 -9.55 17.43 -17.14
N MET A 296 -8.81 16.64 -16.37
CA MET A 296 -9.09 16.39 -14.94
C MET A 296 -9.03 17.69 -14.12
N ALA A 297 -8.01 18.51 -14.34
CA ALA A 297 -7.82 19.78 -13.63
C ALA A 297 -8.94 20.78 -13.94
N VAL A 298 -9.29 20.96 -15.22
CA VAL A 298 -10.39 21.84 -15.66
C VAL A 298 -11.72 21.38 -15.06
N THR A 299 -12.01 20.08 -15.14
CA THR A 299 -13.26 19.53 -14.59
C THR A 299 -13.35 19.75 -13.09
N THR A 300 -12.25 19.50 -12.36
CA THR A 300 -12.18 19.74 -10.92
C THR A 300 -12.41 21.21 -10.60
N ALA A 301 -11.76 22.13 -11.31
CA ALA A 301 -11.95 23.56 -11.12
C ALA A 301 -13.40 24.01 -11.37
N VAL A 302 -14.04 23.52 -12.44
CA VAL A 302 -15.44 23.83 -12.76
C VAL A 302 -16.38 23.30 -11.69
N ARG A 303 -16.23 22.03 -11.28
CA ARG A 303 -17.07 21.42 -10.24
C ARG A 303 -16.93 22.14 -8.89
N ARG A 304 -15.71 22.52 -8.50
CA ARG A 304 -15.46 23.27 -7.26
C ARG A 304 -16.03 24.68 -7.31
N LYS A 305 -15.95 25.38 -8.45
CA LYS A 305 -16.60 26.69 -8.65
C LYS A 305 -18.13 26.59 -8.54
N ALA A 306 -18.73 25.56 -9.16
CA ALA A 306 -20.16 25.32 -9.07
C ALA A 306 -20.61 25.01 -7.63
N LEU A 307 -19.84 24.19 -6.90
CA LEU A 307 -20.09 23.95 -5.47
C LEU A 307 -20.00 25.25 -4.67
N ARG A 308 -18.98 26.08 -4.93
CA ARG A 308 -18.83 27.38 -4.26
C ARG A 308 -20.02 28.29 -4.49
N ALA A 309 -20.49 28.41 -5.73
CA ALA A 309 -21.67 29.20 -6.06
C ALA A 309 -22.91 28.71 -5.31
N ARG A 310 -23.17 27.40 -5.28
CA ARG A 310 -24.31 26.82 -4.53
C ARG A 310 -24.23 27.08 -3.04
N VAL A 311 -23.04 26.97 -2.44
CA VAL A 311 -22.86 27.30 -1.02
C VAL A 311 -23.12 28.79 -0.75
N GLN A 312 -22.68 29.67 -1.65
CA GLN A 312 -22.95 31.11 -1.55
C GLN A 312 -24.44 31.43 -1.68
N GLU A 313 -25.14 30.82 -2.64
CA GLU A 313 -26.60 30.94 -2.79
C GLU A 313 -27.31 30.49 -1.50
N MET A 314 -26.94 29.34 -0.96
CA MET A 314 -27.49 28.83 0.29
C MET A 314 -27.21 29.74 1.50
N LEU A 315 -26.05 30.40 1.54
CA LEU A 315 -25.73 31.39 2.60
C LEU A 315 -26.53 32.69 2.45
N LEU A 316 -26.89 33.07 1.22
CA LEU A 316 -27.72 34.24 0.93
C LEU A 316 -29.20 33.98 1.24
N GLU A 317 -29.74 32.87 0.76
CA GLU A 317 -31.14 32.44 0.99
C GLU A 317 -31.35 31.96 2.43
N GLY A 318 -30.33 31.34 3.02
CA GLY A 318 -30.35 30.77 4.37
C GLY A 318 -30.32 31.79 5.51
N LYS A 319 -30.28 33.10 5.23
CA LYS A 319 -30.48 34.12 6.25
C LYS A 319 -31.84 34.00 6.95
N ASP A 320 -32.85 33.48 6.22
CA ASP A 320 -34.22 33.32 6.70
C ASP A 320 -34.64 31.83 6.86
N SER A 321 -33.69 30.90 6.72
CA SER A 321 -33.91 29.44 6.80
C SER A 321 -33.25 28.87 8.07
N PRO A 322 -33.77 27.79 8.69
CA PRO A 322 -33.20 27.27 9.94
C PRO A 322 -31.88 26.52 9.69
N MET A 323 -30.79 27.28 9.61
CA MET A 323 -29.42 26.77 9.66
C MET A 323 -28.87 26.95 11.08
N SER A 324 -28.12 25.96 11.59
CA SER A 324 -27.40 26.17 12.84
C SER A 324 -26.31 27.24 12.63
N ALA A 325 -26.04 28.04 13.67
CA ALA A 325 -24.97 29.03 13.63
C ALA A 325 -23.61 28.39 13.28
N GLU A 326 -23.36 27.17 13.76
CA GLU A 326 -22.16 26.40 13.47
C GLU A 326 -22.01 26.09 11.97
N LEU A 327 -23.07 25.56 11.33
CA LEU A 327 -23.04 25.25 9.90
C LEU A 327 -22.85 26.53 9.08
N TYR A 328 -23.51 27.63 9.46
CA TYR A 328 -23.33 28.93 8.82
C TYR A 328 -21.87 29.41 8.88
N THR A 329 -21.23 29.31 10.05
CA THR A 329 -19.81 29.67 10.21
C THR A 329 -18.90 28.78 9.35
N GLN A 330 -19.11 27.45 9.36
CA GLN A 330 -18.28 26.51 8.59
C GLN A 330 -18.36 26.75 7.09
N LEU A 331 -19.57 27.00 6.57
CA LEU A 331 -19.76 27.27 5.14
C LEU A 331 -19.11 28.59 4.70
N ASN A 332 -19.19 29.64 5.52
CA ASN A 332 -18.50 30.90 5.26
C ASN A 332 -16.98 30.69 5.24
N GLN A 333 -16.43 30.01 6.26
CA GLN A 333 -15.01 29.70 6.33
C GLN A 333 -14.54 28.90 5.12
N TRP A 334 -15.33 27.91 4.68
CA TRP A 334 -15.02 27.13 3.50
C TRP A 334 -15.06 27.99 2.23
N VAL A 335 -16.05 28.88 2.04
CA VAL A 335 -16.12 29.77 0.86
C VAL A 335 -14.94 30.74 0.77
N GLU A 336 -14.49 31.27 1.91
CA GLU A 336 -13.33 32.18 2.00
C GLU A 336 -12.03 31.45 1.67
N ASN A 337 -11.92 30.19 2.09
CA ASN A 337 -10.68 29.42 2.01
C ASN A 337 -10.73 28.26 1.00
N PHE A 338 -11.71 28.20 0.09
CA PHE A 338 -11.94 27.02 -0.76
C PHE A 338 -10.73 26.65 -1.64
N SER A 339 -9.77 27.55 -1.87
CA SER A 339 -8.53 27.25 -2.61
C SER A 339 -7.40 26.69 -1.72
N ASN A 340 -7.54 26.77 -0.39
CA ASN A 340 -6.57 26.27 0.56
C ASN A 340 -6.75 24.76 0.74
N PRO A 341 -5.72 23.92 0.51
CA PRO A 341 -5.83 22.47 0.67
C PRO A 341 -6.02 22.00 2.12
N LYS A 342 -5.89 22.90 3.12
CA LYS A 342 -6.10 22.61 4.54
C LYS A 342 -7.53 22.89 5.03
N VAL A 343 -8.40 23.44 4.17
CA VAL A 343 -9.80 23.80 4.48
C VAL A 343 -10.75 23.06 3.54
#